data_AF-A0A933CLX2-F1
#
_entry.id   AF-A0A933CLX2-F1
#
_cell.length_a   1.000
_cell.length_b   1.000
_cell.length_c   1.000
_cell.angle_alpha   90.00
_cell.angle_beta   90.00
_cell.angle_gamma   90.00
#
_symmetry.space_group_name_H-M   'P 1'
#
loop_
_entity.id
_entity.type
_entity.pdbx_description
1 polymer ?
#
loop_
_entity_poly.entity_id
_entity_poly.type
_entity_poly.pdbx_seq_one_letter_code
_entity_poly.pdbx_strand_id
1 'polypeptide(L)'
;MVPNYGKLLRMSAVLMTLSAALLGCAQEAECKQSTRRIDNIARVFMHQPKSYSFLIHFVDSDDGYPIFNVVRFEDGKKFSHYLSIVFVADVAPENPMWAREEFVGVAGENCIYSAEIHIHSPADISGAGWNHGKSGSGQTNVVE
;
A
#
# COMPACT_ATOMS: atom_id res chain seq x y z
N MET A 1 -13.98 -53.98 51.50
CA MET A 1 -14.83 -52.99 50.79
C MET A 1 -13.89 -52.22 49.86
N VAL A 2 -13.86 -52.58 48.57
CA VAL A 2 -12.86 -52.08 47.61
C VAL A 2 -13.40 -50.80 46.96
N PRO A 3 -12.68 -49.66 46.99
CA PRO A 3 -13.17 -48.44 46.37
C PRO A 3 -13.15 -48.57 44.84
N ASN A 4 -14.25 -48.18 44.20
CA ASN A 4 -14.46 -48.29 42.77
C ASN A 4 -13.89 -47.03 42.07
N TYR A 5 -12.59 -47.06 41.77
CA TYR A 5 -11.83 -45.95 41.17
C TYR A 5 -12.15 -45.68 39.67
N GLY A 6 -13.02 -46.46 39.04
CA GLY A 6 -13.31 -46.37 37.60
C GLY A 6 -14.09 -45.12 37.17
N LYS A 7 -14.78 -44.43 38.08
CA LYS A 7 -15.60 -43.25 37.75
C LYS A 7 -14.84 -41.92 37.82
N LEU A 8 -13.77 -41.82 38.59
CA LEU A 8 -12.98 -40.59 38.75
C LEU A 8 -12.05 -40.32 37.56
N LEU A 9 -11.56 -41.36 36.89
CA LEU A 9 -10.71 -41.20 35.69
C LEU A 9 -11.46 -40.63 34.47
N ARG A 10 -12.79 -40.82 34.39
CA ARG A 10 -13.59 -40.36 33.23
C ARG A 10 -13.93 -38.88 33.27
N MET A 11 -13.94 -38.24 34.45
CA MET A 11 -14.22 -36.79 34.56
C MET A 11 -12.99 -35.91 34.26
N SER A 12 -11.78 -36.43 34.46
CA SER A 12 -10.53 -35.72 34.15
C SER A 12 -10.30 -35.56 32.63
N ALA A 13 -10.66 -36.58 31.84
CA ALA A 13 -10.46 -36.58 30.39
C ALA A 13 -11.41 -35.61 29.64
N VAL A 14 -12.59 -35.32 30.19
CA VAL A 14 -13.56 -34.39 29.60
C VAL A 14 -13.17 -32.93 29.87
N LEU A 15 -12.52 -32.65 31.00
CA LEU A 15 -12.06 -31.29 31.30
C LEU A 15 -10.82 -30.90 30.49
N MET A 16 -9.90 -31.84 30.19
CA MET A 16 -8.71 -31.54 29.38
C MET A 16 -9.02 -31.31 27.90
N THR A 17 -10.09 -31.91 27.36
CA THR A 17 -10.47 -31.71 25.95
C THR A 17 -11.18 -30.37 25.71
N LEU A 18 -11.87 -29.81 26.71
CA LEU A 18 -12.52 -28.49 26.60
C LEU A 18 -11.49 -27.33 26.55
N SER A 19 -10.35 -27.48 27.22
CA SER A 19 -9.28 -26.46 27.24
C SER A 19 -8.51 -26.38 25.91
N ALA A 20 -8.40 -27.48 25.16
CA ALA A 20 -7.71 -27.51 23.87
C ALA A 20 -8.54 -26.90 22.73
N ALA A 21 -9.87 -26.83 22.87
CA ALA A 21 -10.77 -26.26 21.88
C ALA A 21 -10.82 -24.72 21.89
N LEU A 22 -10.38 -24.07 22.98
CA LEU A 22 -10.34 -22.61 23.11
C LEU A 22 -9.02 -21.98 22.65
N LEU A 23 -8.01 -22.80 22.33
CA LEU A 23 -6.78 -22.37 21.65
C LEU A 23 -6.91 -22.41 20.11
N GLY A 24 -8.11 -22.75 19.62
CA GLY A 24 -8.44 -22.79 18.20
C GLY A 24 -8.50 -21.40 17.58
N CYS A 25 -7.42 -21.08 16.85
CA CYS A 25 -7.41 -20.18 15.70
C CYS A 25 -7.63 -18.69 16.00
N ALA A 26 -6.84 -18.11 16.90
CA ALA A 26 -6.39 -16.73 16.66
C ALA A 26 -5.36 -16.79 15.52
N GLN A 27 -5.83 -16.88 14.28
CA GLN A 27 -4.97 -16.67 13.12
C GLN A 27 -4.64 -15.18 13.12
N GLU A 28 -3.48 -14.82 13.68
CA GLU A 28 -2.92 -13.48 13.50
C GLU A 28 -2.92 -13.22 12.00
N ALA A 29 -3.62 -12.16 11.58
CA ALA A 29 -3.55 -11.68 10.22
C ALA A 29 -2.10 -11.24 10.01
N GLU A 30 -1.27 -12.13 9.46
CA GLU A 30 0.12 -11.81 9.16
C GLU A 30 0.13 -10.59 8.25
N CYS A 31 0.78 -9.55 8.75
CA CYS A 31 0.91 -8.28 8.06
C CYS A 31 1.91 -8.45 6.92
N LYS A 32 1.45 -8.89 5.76
CA LYS A 32 2.33 -9.22 4.64
C LYS A 32 2.89 -7.94 4.03
N GLN A 33 4.19 -7.72 4.21
CA GLN A 33 4.91 -6.69 3.49
C GLN A 33 5.16 -7.15 2.05
N SER A 34 4.97 -6.24 1.10
CA SER A 34 5.23 -6.49 -0.32
C SER A 34 5.72 -5.22 -0.99
N THR A 35 6.40 -5.39 -2.12
CA THR A 35 6.90 -4.28 -2.94
C THR A 35 6.32 -4.34 -4.34
N ARG A 36 6.06 -3.18 -4.94
CA ARG A 36 5.68 -3.03 -6.34
C ARG A 36 6.65 -2.07 -7.01
N ARG A 37 7.09 -2.42 -8.22
CA ARG A 37 7.84 -1.51 -9.09
C ARG A 37 6.90 -0.99 -10.18
N ILE A 38 6.98 0.31 -10.44
CA ILE A 38 6.28 1.00 -11.52
C ILE A 38 7.36 1.53 -12.45
N ASP A 39 7.38 1.05 -13.69
CA ASP A 39 8.35 1.47 -14.70
C ASP A 39 7.70 2.41 -15.74
N ASN A 40 8.52 3.01 -16.59
CA ASN A 40 8.11 3.86 -17.71
C ASN A 40 7.28 5.09 -17.30
N ILE A 41 7.61 5.69 -16.17
CA ILE A 41 7.00 6.96 -15.76
C ILE A 41 7.52 8.05 -16.70
N ALA A 42 6.58 8.76 -17.33
CA ALA A 42 6.85 9.88 -18.23
C ALA A 42 6.71 11.24 -17.54
N ARG A 43 5.82 11.34 -16.53
CA ARG A 43 5.60 12.57 -15.77
C ARG A 43 5.03 12.28 -14.39
N VAL A 44 5.42 13.09 -13.41
CA VAL A 44 4.84 13.07 -12.07
C VAL A 44 3.96 14.29 -11.88
N PHE A 45 2.77 14.09 -11.29
CA PHE A 45 1.83 15.15 -10.99
C PHE A 45 1.59 15.24 -9.48
N MET A 46 1.80 16.40 -8.89
CA MET A 46 1.50 16.67 -7.49
C MET A 46 0.11 17.29 -7.35
N HIS A 47 -0.81 16.59 -6.68
CA HIS A 47 -2.14 17.09 -6.39
C HIS A 47 -2.16 17.85 -5.06
N GLN A 48 -1.56 17.29 -4.02
CA GLN A 48 -1.39 17.89 -2.68
C GLN A 48 -0.17 17.24 -2.01
N PRO A 49 0.35 17.75 -0.87
CA PRO A 49 1.41 17.08 -0.13
C PRO A 49 1.05 15.61 0.13
N LYS A 50 1.98 14.70 -0.18
CA LYS A 50 1.81 13.24 -0.12
C LYS A 50 0.77 12.63 -1.08
N SER A 51 0.32 13.38 -2.10
CA SER A 51 -0.60 12.88 -3.11
C SER A 51 -0.11 13.20 -4.51
N TYR A 52 0.26 12.14 -5.20
CA TYR A 52 0.83 12.21 -6.54
C TYR A 52 0.07 11.29 -7.48
N SER A 53 0.21 11.53 -8.78
CA SER A 53 -0.15 10.59 -9.82
C SER A 53 0.95 10.52 -10.88
N PHE A 54 1.00 9.40 -11.60
CA PHE A 54 2.01 9.14 -12.61
C PHE A 54 1.38 9.05 -13.98
N LEU A 55 2.03 9.68 -14.95
CA LEU A 55 1.84 9.39 -16.35
C LEU A 55 2.76 8.20 -16.68
N ILE A 56 2.20 7.07 -17.11
CA ILE A 56 2.99 5.88 -17.47
C ILE A 56 2.88 5.67 -18.98
N HIS A 57 4.00 5.46 -19.65
CA HIS A 57 4.03 5.01 -21.04
C HIS A 57 3.99 3.49 -21.07
N PHE A 58 2.87 2.93 -21.53
CA PHE A 58 2.79 1.51 -21.88
C PHE A 58 3.25 1.35 -23.33
N VAL A 59 4.23 0.47 -23.54
CA VAL A 59 4.80 0.21 -24.87
C VAL A 59 3.83 -0.64 -25.73
N ASP A 60 2.81 -1.28 -25.12
CA ASP A 60 1.96 -2.29 -25.77
C ASP A 60 0.45 -1.93 -25.80
N SER A 61 0.07 -0.67 -26.01
CA SER A 61 -1.31 -0.38 -26.47
C SER A 61 -1.35 -0.50 -28.00
N ASP A 62 -2.00 -1.53 -28.54
CA ASP A 62 -2.19 -1.76 -30.00
C ASP A 62 -2.77 -0.55 -30.75
N ASP A 63 -3.38 0.36 -30.01
CA ASP A 63 -4.09 1.56 -30.42
C ASP A 63 -3.25 2.85 -30.30
N GLY A 64 -1.99 2.77 -29.84
CA GLY A 64 -1.05 3.89 -29.82
C GLY A 64 -1.39 5.01 -28.83
N TYR A 65 -2.35 4.79 -27.94
CA TYR A 65 -2.74 5.76 -26.91
C TYR A 65 -2.08 5.40 -25.58
N PRO A 66 -1.36 6.34 -24.94
CA PRO A 66 -0.79 6.11 -23.63
C PRO A 66 -1.91 5.79 -22.62
N ILE A 67 -1.87 4.59 -22.04
CA ILE A 67 -2.76 4.23 -20.93
C ILE A 67 -2.26 4.97 -19.68
N PHE A 68 -3.07 5.88 -19.16
CA PHE A 68 -2.72 6.60 -17.96
C PHE A 68 -3.25 5.86 -16.74
N ASN A 69 -2.36 5.30 -15.92
CA ASN A 69 -2.74 4.76 -14.63
C ASN A 69 -2.44 5.79 -13.54
N VAL A 70 -3.49 6.31 -12.91
CA VAL A 70 -3.38 7.24 -11.80
C VAL A 70 -3.16 6.42 -10.53
N VAL A 71 -1.90 6.21 -10.17
CA VAL A 71 -1.58 5.72 -8.82
C VAL A 71 -1.72 6.89 -7.87
N ARG A 72 -2.83 6.94 -7.13
CA ARG A 72 -3.03 7.95 -6.09
C ARG A 72 -2.47 7.46 -4.77
N PHE A 73 -1.61 8.27 -4.18
CA PHE A 73 -1.35 8.24 -2.76
C PHE A 73 -2.39 9.14 -2.10
N GLU A 74 -3.41 8.55 -1.49
CA GLU A 74 -4.38 9.30 -0.69
C GLU A 74 -4.22 8.92 0.79
N ASP A 75 -4.38 9.92 1.64
CA ASP A 75 -4.48 9.82 3.09
C ASP A 75 -5.74 9.00 3.44
N GLY A 76 -5.62 7.68 3.34
CA GLY A 76 -6.67 6.74 3.71
C GLY A 76 -6.65 6.48 5.20
N LYS A 77 -7.40 7.30 5.96
CA LYS A 77 -8.04 7.17 7.29
C LYS A 77 -7.47 6.28 8.43
N LYS A 78 -6.54 5.35 8.23
CA LYS A 78 -5.99 4.46 9.28
C LYS A 78 -4.45 4.44 9.37
N PHE A 79 -3.72 4.76 8.30
CA PHE A 79 -2.24 4.67 8.29
C PHE A 79 -1.51 5.88 7.68
N SER A 80 -2.21 6.97 7.38
CA SER A 80 -1.64 8.10 6.64
C SER A 80 -0.52 8.86 7.34
N HIS A 81 -0.44 8.78 8.66
CA HIS A 81 0.64 9.39 9.43
C HIS A 81 2.01 8.76 9.10
N TYR A 82 2.04 7.57 8.50
CA TYR A 82 3.27 6.83 8.20
C TYR A 82 3.69 6.89 6.73
N LEU A 83 2.88 7.50 5.85
CA LEU A 83 3.24 7.59 4.43
C LEU A 83 4.48 8.47 4.26
N SER A 84 5.56 7.81 3.82
CA SER A 84 6.82 8.44 3.41
C SER A 84 6.94 8.43 1.89
N ILE A 85 7.19 9.60 1.30
CA ILE A 85 7.46 9.72 -0.14
C ILE A 85 8.80 10.43 -0.31
N VAL A 86 9.69 9.79 -1.04
CA VAL A 86 11.03 10.31 -1.32
C VAL A 86 11.22 10.44 -2.82
N PHE A 87 11.67 11.61 -3.26
CA PHE A 87 12.13 11.82 -4.63
C PHE A 87 13.64 11.66 -4.70
N VAL A 88 14.11 10.86 -5.65
CA VAL A 88 15.53 10.62 -5.90
C VAL A 88 15.82 11.07 -7.32
N ALA A 89 16.65 12.10 -7.49
CA ALA A 89 17.05 12.61 -8.79
C ALA A 89 18.31 11.87 -9.28
N ASP A 90 18.16 10.61 -9.65
CA ASP A 90 19.25 9.70 -10.03
C ASP A 90 19.08 9.03 -11.40
N VAL A 91 17.99 9.31 -12.11
CA VAL A 91 17.75 8.74 -13.44
C VAL A 91 18.39 9.64 -14.50
N ALA A 92 19.12 9.05 -15.45
CA ALA A 92 19.64 9.80 -16.58
C ALA A 92 18.51 10.15 -17.59
N PRO A 93 18.54 11.32 -18.27
CA PRO A 93 17.45 11.77 -19.14
C PRO A 93 17.02 10.79 -20.24
N GLU A 94 17.94 9.95 -20.71
CA GLU A 94 17.70 8.92 -21.73
C GLU A 94 16.98 7.66 -21.20
N ASN A 95 16.89 7.50 -19.88
CA ASN A 95 16.27 6.33 -19.24
C ASN A 95 14.87 6.67 -18.71
N PRO A 96 13.91 5.73 -18.74
CA PRO A 96 12.60 5.95 -18.16
C PRO A 96 12.66 6.15 -16.65
N MET A 97 11.89 7.12 -16.13
CA MET A 97 11.67 7.26 -14.69
C MET A 97 10.89 6.07 -14.15
N TRP A 98 10.98 5.83 -12.84
CA TRP A 98 10.34 4.69 -12.21
C TRP A 98 10.05 4.96 -10.73
N ALA A 99 9.22 4.13 -10.11
CA ALA A 99 8.94 4.20 -8.68
C ALA A 99 8.96 2.81 -8.03
N ARG A 100 9.35 2.76 -6.76
CA ARG A 100 9.19 1.59 -5.89
C ARG A 100 8.20 1.96 -4.79
N GLU A 101 7.20 1.11 -4.60
CA GLU A 101 6.22 1.25 -3.53
C GLU A 101 6.32 0.06 -2.59
N GLU A 102 6.08 0.34 -1.31
CA GLU A 102 6.05 -0.65 -0.25
C GLU A 102 4.66 -0.66 0.38
N PHE A 103 4.07 -1.86 0.44
CA PHE A 103 2.72 -2.09 0.90
C PHE A 103 2.74 -3.01 2.09
N VAL A 104 1.76 -2.80 2.95
CA VAL A 104 1.46 -3.67 4.06
C VAL A 104 0.01 -4.16 3.94
N GLY A 105 -0.16 -5.47 3.92
CA GLY A 105 -1.48 -6.10 3.96
C GLY A 105 -2.08 -6.02 5.36
N VAL A 106 -3.20 -5.32 5.52
CA VAL A 106 -3.93 -5.20 6.78
C VAL A 106 -5.40 -5.55 6.55
N ALA A 107 -5.88 -6.62 7.19
CA ALA A 107 -7.29 -7.00 7.19
C ALA A 107 -7.95 -7.11 5.78
N GLY A 108 -7.19 -7.57 4.78
CA GLY A 108 -7.66 -7.73 3.40
C GLY A 108 -7.48 -6.49 2.51
N GLU A 109 -6.91 -5.40 3.03
CA GLU A 109 -6.55 -4.20 2.27
C GLU A 109 -5.02 -4.10 2.14
N ASN A 110 -4.54 -3.66 0.98
CA ASN A 110 -3.12 -3.31 0.79
C ASN A 110 -2.95 -1.82 1.03
N CYS A 111 -2.23 -1.44 2.08
CA CYS A 111 -1.94 -0.05 2.40
C CYS A 111 -0.51 0.29 1.97
N ILE A 112 -0.35 1.34 1.15
CA ILE A 112 0.99 1.87 0.85
C ILE A 112 1.48 2.64 2.06
N TYR A 113 2.72 2.37 2.49
CA TYR A 113 3.36 3.11 3.58
C TYR A 113 4.66 3.82 3.16
N SER A 114 5.27 3.42 2.06
CA SER A 114 6.47 4.08 1.53
C SER A 114 6.48 4.08 0.00
N ALA A 115 6.98 5.17 -0.59
CA ALA A 115 7.28 5.23 -2.01
C ALA A 115 8.59 6.00 -2.28
N GLU A 116 9.43 5.42 -3.13
CA GLU A 116 10.61 6.05 -3.70
C GLU A 116 10.32 6.32 -5.18
N ILE A 117 10.45 7.58 -5.60
CA ILE A 117 10.18 8.03 -6.96
C ILE A 117 11.49 8.51 -7.55
N HIS A 118 11.99 7.77 -8.54
CA HIS A 118 13.26 8.03 -9.20
C HIS A 118 13.01 8.83 -10.47
N ILE A 119 13.48 10.08 -10.47
CA ILE A 119 13.23 11.11 -11.49
C ILE A 119 14.55 11.58 -12.10
N HIS A 120 14.50 12.32 -13.21
CA HIS A 120 15.69 12.96 -13.75
C HIS A 120 16.07 14.20 -12.95
N SER A 121 15.06 15.02 -12.62
CA SER A 121 15.22 16.26 -11.87
C SER A 121 13.91 16.68 -11.18
N PRO A 122 13.95 17.58 -10.17
CA PRO A 122 12.74 18.14 -9.57
C PRO A 122 11.78 18.80 -10.57
N ALA A 123 12.28 19.28 -11.72
CA ALA A 123 11.47 19.90 -12.77
C ALA A 123 10.50 18.93 -13.45
N ASP A 124 10.68 17.62 -13.28
CA ASP A 124 9.76 16.59 -13.80
C ASP A 124 8.47 16.47 -12.98
N ILE A 125 8.41 17.16 -11.83
CA ILE A 125 7.24 17.23 -10.96
C ILE A 125 6.38 18.41 -11.40
N SER A 126 5.24 18.09 -12.02
CA SER A 126 4.26 19.08 -12.44
C SER A 126 3.17 19.26 -11.38
N GLY A 127 2.73 20.50 -11.19
CA GLY A 127 1.53 20.78 -10.41
C GLY A 127 0.29 20.28 -11.13
N ALA A 128 -0.59 19.58 -10.42
CA ALA A 128 -1.88 19.16 -10.98
C ALA A 128 -3.05 19.90 -10.34
N GLY A 129 -4.11 20.02 -11.14
CA GLY A 129 -5.43 20.37 -10.64
C GLY A 129 -6.01 19.24 -9.80
N TRP A 130 -6.83 19.59 -8.83
CA TRP A 130 -7.64 18.65 -8.06
C TRP A 130 -9.06 19.19 -7.89
N ASN A 131 -10.03 18.30 -7.85
CA ASN A 131 -11.43 18.63 -7.64
C ASN A 131 -12.02 17.61 -6.66
N HIS A 132 -12.37 18.07 -5.46
CA HIS A 132 -12.98 17.27 -4.40
C HIS A 132 -14.53 17.36 -4.45
N GLY A 133 -15.08 17.76 -5.60
CA GLY A 133 -16.52 17.96 -5.79
C GLY A 133 -17.05 19.15 -4.99
N LYS A 134 -18.06 18.90 -4.16
CA LYS A 134 -18.74 19.96 -3.37
C LYS A 134 -17.79 20.68 -2.39
N SER A 135 -16.68 20.04 -2.02
CA SER A 135 -15.76 20.50 -0.99
C SER A 135 -14.57 21.32 -1.53
N GLY A 136 -14.57 21.67 -2.82
CA GLY A 136 -13.60 22.58 -3.42
C GLY A 136 -12.76 21.97 -4.53
N SER A 137 -12.14 22.85 -5.31
CA SER A 137 -11.16 22.52 -6.35
C SER A 137 -9.98 23.48 -6.25
N GLY A 138 -8.81 23.04 -6.67
CA GLY A 138 -7.60 23.86 -6.64
C GLY A 138 -6.56 23.37 -7.65
N GLN A 139 -5.46 24.10 -7.70
CA GLN A 139 -4.28 23.75 -8.48
C GLN A 139 -3.06 23.89 -7.57
N THR A 140 -2.19 22.89 -7.61
CA THR A 140 -0.93 22.96 -6.89
C THR A 140 0.09 23.70 -7.73
N ASN A 141 0.67 24.75 -7.15
CA ASN A 141 1.90 25.34 -7.66
C ASN A 141 3.06 24.57 -7.02
N VAL A 142 3.92 23.98 -7.84
CA VAL A 142 5.15 23.36 -7.34
C VAL A 142 6.07 24.52 -6.96
N VAL A 143 6.32 24.67 -5.66
CA VAL A 143 7.28 25.65 -5.16
C VAL A 143 8.62 24.93 -5.07
N GLU A 144 9.56 25.37 -5.91
CA GLU A 144 10.96 24.92 -5.90
C GLU A 144 11.72 25.48 -4.69
#